data_AF-A0A975M2B5-F1
#
_entry.id   AF-A0A975M2B5-F1
#
_cell.length_a   1.000
_cell.length_b   1.000
_cell.length_c   1.000
_cell.angle_alpha   90.00
_cell.angle_beta   90.00
_cell.angle_gamma   90.00
#
_symmetry.space_group_name_H-M   'P 1'
#
loop_
_entity.id
_entity.type
_entity.pdbx_description
1 polymer ?
#
loop_
_entity_poly.entity_id
_entity_poly.type
_entity_poly.pdbx_seq_one_letter_code
_entity_poly.pdbx_strand_id
1 'polypeptide(L)'
;MKKGFLVTLFLLMISILISCQQTIAYTVTFDTEGGSIIQSQEIKEDDFAEIPDTPLKDGYSFVEWQLNGQTYNFQQPVTSHITLVAVWEYLLFDNPVWEPVLADPSIIR
;
A
#
# COMPACT_ATOMS: atom_id res chain seq x y z
N MET A 1 4.44 -60.26 15.22
CA MET A 1 3.54 -59.13 15.52
C MET A 1 4.28 -58.23 16.53
N LYS A 2 4.91 -57.10 16.22
CA LYS A 2 4.30 -55.75 16.38
C LYS A 2 5.38 -54.64 16.17
N LYS A 3 6.52 -54.93 15.52
CA LYS A 3 7.62 -53.94 15.37
C LYS A 3 7.34 -52.91 14.28
N GLY A 4 6.72 -53.33 13.17
CA GLY A 4 6.30 -52.44 12.08
C GLY A 4 5.09 -51.57 12.44
N PHE A 5 4.16 -52.09 13.25
CA PHE A 5 2.94 -51.39 13.65
C PHE A 5 3.22 -50.16 14.53
N LEU A 6 4.24 -50.24 15.40
CA LEU A 6 4.64 -49.14 16.27
C LEU A 6 5.31 -48.00 15.48
N VAL A 7 6.12 -48.33 14.47
CA VAL A 7 6.81 -47.34 13.61
C VAL A 7 5.81 -46.60 12.73
N THR A 8 4.84 -47.30 12.15
CA THR A 8 3.78 -46.68 11.34
C THR A 8 2.84 -45.81 12.17
N LEU A 9 2.53 -46.20 13.42
CA LEU A 9 1.68 -45.40 14.31
C LEU A 9 2.38 -44.13 14.81
N PHE A 10 3.69 -44.21 15.04
CA PHE A 10 4.51 -43.07 15.42
C PHE A 10 4.67 -42.08 14.26
N LEU A 11 4.87 -42.58 13.03
CA LEU A 11 4.87 -41.75 11.82
C LEU A 11 3.50 -41.11 11.56
N LEU A 12 2.40 -41.83 11.79
CA LEU A 12 1.03 -41.29 11.64
C LEU A 12 0.74 -40.18 12.67
N MET A 13 1.17 -40.35 13.93
CA MET A 13 1.08 -39.32 14.97
C MET A 13 1.96 -38.10 14.66
N ILE A 14 3.17 -38.30 14.15
CA ILE A 14 4.05 -37.21 13.72
C ILE A 14 3.42 -36.41 12.57
N SER A 15 2.79 -37.07 11.59
CA SER A 15 2.06 -36.38 10.52
C SER A 15 0.83 -35.59 10.98
N ILE A 16 0.21 -35.97 12.11
CA ILE A 16 -0.91 -35.23 12.72
C ILE A 16 -0.40 -34.01 13.51
N LEU A 17 0.82 -34.07 14.07
CA LEU A 17 1.45 -33.00 14.85
C LEU A 17 1.96 -31.81 14.00
N ILE A 18 2.08 -31.98 12.68
CA ILE A 18 2.62 -30.94 11.78
C ILE A 18 1.55 -29.90 11.38
N SER A 19 0.26 -30.20 11.60
CA SER A 19 -0.84 -29.48 10.93
C SER A 19 -1.48 -28.33 11.71
N CYS A 20 -0.72 -27.52 12.45
CA CYS A 20 -1.22 -26.19 12.82
C CYS A 20 -0.09 -25.20 13.12
N GLN A 21 0.62 -24.74 12.10
CA GLN A 21 1.31 -23.45 12.22
C GLN A 21 0.30 -22.36 11.86
N GLN A 22 -0.27 -21.71 12.87
CA GLN A 22 -1.12 -20.55 12.65
C GLN A 22 -0.25 -19.40 12.13
N THR A 23 -0.36 -19.09 10.85
CA THR A 23 0.32 -17.94 10.25
C THR A 23 -0.40 -16.68 10.68
N ILE A 24 0.28 -15.81 11.43
CA ILE A 24 -0.22 -14.48 11.75
C ILE A 24 -0.06 -13.62 10.49
N ALA A 25 -1.10 -12.87 10.16
CA ALA A 25 -1.11 -11.94 9.04
C ALA A 25 -1.80 -10.64 9.43
N TYR A 26 -1.33 -9.55 8.86
CA TYR A 26 -1.81 -8.19 9.08
C TYR A 26 -2.32 -7.60 7.77
N THR A 27 -3.24 -6.65 7.89
CA THR A 27 -3.83 -5.97 6.74
C THR A 27 -3.21 -4.58 6.61
N VAL A 28 -2.70 -4.27 5.42
CA VAL A 28 -2.28 -2.92 5.05
C VAL A 28 -3.37 -2.32 4.18
N THR A 29 -4.03 -1.29 4.70
CA THR A 29 -5.08 -0.55 3.99
C THR A 29 -4.49 0.72 3.39
N PHE A 30 -4.84 1.02 2.14
CA PHE A 30 -4.41 2.24 1.45
C PHE A 30 -5.59 3.21 1.36
N ASP A 31 -5.55 4.28 2.15
CA ASP A 31 -6.51 5.37 2.08
C ASP A 31 -5.98 6.45 1.14
N THR A 32 -6.61 6.56 -0.03
CA THR A 32 -6.15 7.44 -1.10
C THR A 32 -6.66 8.87 -0.94
N GLU A 33 -7.42 9.17 0.12
CA GLU A 33 -7.97 10.51 0.40
C GLU A 33 -8.72 11.10 -0.81
N GLY A 34 -9.58 10.27 -1.42
CA GLY A 34 -10.38 10.63 -2.59
C GLY A 34 -9.70 10.45 -3.95
N GLY A 35 -8.51 9.83 -4.01
CA GLY A 35 -7.92 9.34 -5.25
C GLY A 35 -8.55 8.02 -5.74
N SER A 36 -8.02 7.46 -6.83
CA SER A 36 -8.39 6.13 -7.33
C SER A 36 -8.23 5.05 -6.25
N ILE A 37 -9.09 4.04 -6.25
CA ILE A 37 -9.07 2.97 -5.24
C ILE A 37 -7.84 2.09 -5.42
N ILE A 38 -7.19 1.74 -4.30
CA ILE A 38 -6.10 0.76 -4.22
C ILE A 38 -6.55 -0.38 -3.31
N GLN A 39 -6.31 -1.62 -3.73
CA GLN A 39 -6.66 -2.80 -2.94
C GLN A 39 -5.75 -2.95 -1.72
N SER A 40 -6.31 -3.36 -0.59
CA SER A 40 -5.55 -3.70 0.60
C SER A 40 -4.67 -4.93 0.37
N GLN A 41 -3.56 -5.01 1.10
CA GLN A 41 -2.68 -6.18 1.10
C GLN A 41 -2.82 -6.96 2.40
N GLU A 42 -2.74 -8.29 2.31
CA GLU A 42 -2.55 -9.18 3.46
C GLU A 42 -1.07 -9.59 3.52
N ILE A 43 -0.41 -9.19 4.60
CA ILE A 43 1.03 -9.36 4.80
C ILE A 43 1.24 -10.32 5.96
N LYS A 44 2.08 -11.34 5.78
CA LYS A 44 2.45 -12.24 6.89
C LYS A 44 3.22 -11.44 7.94
N GLU A 45 3.09 -11.83 9.20
CA GLU A 45 3.88 -11.23 10.27
C GLU A 45 5.38 -11.25 9.92
N ASP A 46 6.06 -10.15 10.24
CA ASP A 46 7.47 -9.88 9.97
C ASP A 46 7.86 -9.80 8.47
N ASP A 47 6.89 -9.81 7.56
CA ASP A 47 7.09 -9.58 6.12
C ASP A 47 6.84 -8.10 5.76
N PHE A 48 7.13 -7.73 4.51
CA PHE A 48 7.08 -6.35 4.02
C PHE A 48 5.83 -6.11 3.15
N ALA A 49 5.26 -4.91 3.25
CA ALA A 49 4.24 -4.48 2.30
C ALA A 49 4.86 -4.23 0.93
N GLU A 50 4.14 -4.59 -0.15
CA GLU A 50 4.53 -4.21 -1.50
C GLU A 50 4.16 -2.75 -1.77
N ILE A 51 4.97 -2.05 -2.54
CA ILE A 51 4.64 -0.69 -2.99
C ILE A 51 3.41 -0.80 -3.91
N PRO A 52 2.29 -0.13 -3.59
CA PRO A 52 1.09 -0.20 -4.41
C PRO A 52 1.27 0.61 -5.71
N ASP A 53 0.33 0.45 -6.63
CA ASP A 53 0.18 1.36 -7.76
C ASP A 53 0.02 2.81 -7.28
N THR A 54 0.54 3.77 -8.05
CA THR A 54 0.38 5.19 -7.71
C THR A 54 -1.08 5.60 -7.91
N PRO A 55 -1.77 6.10 -6.87
CA PRO A 55 -3.15 6.53 -7.01
C PRO A 55 -3.24 7.78 -7.89
N LEU A 56 -4.38 7.96 -8.55
CA LEU A 56 -4.68 9.13 -9.38
C LEU A 56 -5.73 10.01 -8.71
N LYS A 57 -5.51 11.33 -8.68
CA LYS A 57 -6.45 12.32 -8.16
C LYS A 57 -6.40 13.57 -9.02
N ASP A 58 -7.55 13.97 -9.58
CA ASP A 58 -7.62 15.07 -10.54
C ASP A 58 -7.10 16.38 -9.95
N GLY A 59 -6.12 16.99 -10.63
CA GLY A 59 -5.47 18.23 -10.21
C GLY A 59 -4.51 18.11 -9.04
N TYR A 60 -4.10 16.89 -8.69
CA TYR A 60 -3.08 16.64 -7.69
C TYR A 60 -2.01 15.68 -8.21
N SER A 61 -0.78 15.84 -7.72
CA SER A 61 0.27 14.83 -7.83
C SER A 61 0.34 14.06 -6.52
N PHE A 62 0.43 12.74 -6.61
CA PHE A 62 0.76 11.91 -5.45
C PHE A 62 2.19 12.23 -4.99
N VAL A 63 2.38 12.34 -3.68
CA VAL A 63 3.69 12.66 -3.07
C VAL A 63 4.24 11.43 -2.36
N GLU A 64 3.51 10.90 -1.38
CA GLU A 64 3.96 9.80 -0.55
C GLU A 64 2.82 9.14 0.22
N TRP A 65 3.12 7.96 0.77
CA TRP A 65 2.29 7.28 1.76
C TRP A 65 2.77 7.62 3.16
N GLN A 66 1.84 7.96 4.05
CA GLN A 66 2.15 8.21 5.45
C GLN A 66 1.44 7.24 6.39
N LEU A 67 2.15 6.82 7.44
CA LEU A 67 1.59 6.14 8.60
C LEU A 67 1.62 7.12 9.77
N ASN A 68 0.46 7.46 10.33
CA ASN A 68 0.33 8.38 11.47
C ASN A 68 1.05 9.73 11.26
N GLY A 69 0.99 10.28 10.04
CA GLY A 69 1.59 11.58 9.70
C GLY A 69 3.11 11.55 9.46
N GLN A 70 3.70 10.36 9.30
CA GLN A 70 5.12 10.19 8.97
C GLN A 70 5.27 9.37 7.69
N THR A 71 6.21 9.72 6.82
CA THR A 71 6.52 8.97 5.59
C THR A 71 6.74 7.49 5.90
N TYR A 72 6.00 6.62 5.21
CA TYR A 72 6.10 5.19 5.41
C TYR A 72 7.28 4.58 4.65
N ASN A 73 8.04 3.70 5.30
CA ASN A 73 9.14 2.96 4.70
C ASN A 73 8.72 1.51 4.41
N PHE A 74 8.56 1.17 3.14
CA PHE A 74 8.20 -0.19 2.68
C PHE A 74 9.30 -1.25 2.95
N GLN A 75 10.46 -0.87 3.46
CA GLN A 75 11.50 -1.80 3.92
C GLN A 75 11.38 -2.12 5.43
N GLN A 76 10.33 -1.65 6.11
CA GLN A 76 10.05 -2.03 7.49
C GLN A 76 9.01 -3.15 7.55
N PRO A 77 9.18 -4.15 8.43
CA PRO A 77 8.24 -5.24 8.56
C PRO A 77 6.88 -4.75 9.09
N VAL A 78 5.81 -5.37 8.60
CA VAL A 78 4.46 -5.12 9.08
C VAL A 78 4.21 -5.99 10.33
N THR A 79 3.94 -5.33 11.45
CA THR A 79 3.76 -5.97 12.77
C THR A 79 2.37 -5.76 13.38
N SER A 80 1.49 -5.03 12.68
CA SER A 80 0.09 -4.84 13.04
C SER A 80 -0.72 -4.40 11.82
N HIS A 81 -2.05 -4.41 11.93
CA HIS A 81 -2.88 -3.80 10.90
C HIS A 81 -2.61 -2.29 10.86
N ILE A 82 -2.37 -1.77 9.66
CA ILE A 82 -2.05 -0.36 9.45
C ILE A 82 -2.88 0.22 8.31
N THR A 83 -3.08 1.54 8.37
CA THR A 83 -3.65 2.32 7.28
C THR A 83 -2.62 3.34 6.83
N LEU A 84 -2.23 3.26 5.56
CA LEU A 84 -1.36 4.21 4.91
C LEU A 84 -2.23 5.25 4.20
N VAL A 85 -2.00 6.52 4.50
CA VAL A 85 -2.78 7.65 3.98
C VAL A 85 -1.98 8.36 2.89
N ALA A 86 -2.59 8.63 1.75
CA ALA A 86 -1.94 9.31 0.63
C ALA A 86 -1.80 10.81 0.89
N VAL A 87 -0.60 11.34 0.63
CA VAL A 87 -0.32 12.78 0.63
C VAL A 87 -0.27 13.28 -0.82
N TRP A 88 -0.83 14.46 -1.01
CA TRP A 88 -1.06 15.06 -2.32
C TRP A 88 -0.51 16.48 -2.39
N GLU A 89 0.05 16.85 -3.53
CA GLU A 89 0.41 18.22 -3.87
C GLU A 89 -0.51 18.72 -4.98
N TYR A 90 -1.07 19.93 -4.85
CA TYR A 90 -1.92 20.50 -5.88
C TYR A 90 -1.09 20.85 -7.11
N LEU A 91 -1.51 20.36 -8.28
CA LEU A 91 -0.96 20.81 -9.54
C LEU A 91 -1.44 22.24 -9.75
N LEU A 92 -0.58 23.22 -9.49
CA LEU A 92 -0.86 24.63 -9.77
C LEU A 92 -1.14 24.79 -11.28
N PHE A 93 -2.39 24.68 -11.69
CA PHE A 93 -2.86 25.06 -13.03
C PHE A 93 -2.94 26.59 -13.22
N ASP A 94 -2.23 27.37 -12.41
CA ASP A 94 -2.20 28.83 -12.45
C ASP A 94 -1.00 29.35 -13.28
N ASN A 95 -0.72 28.73 -14.41
CA ASN A 95 -0.20 29.52 -15.51
C ASN A 95 -0.89 29.16 -16.83
N PRO A 96 -2.13 29.62 -17.04
CA PRO A 96 -2.46 30.03 -18.38
C PRO A 96 -1.48 31.14 -18.80
N VAL A 97 -0.44 30.80 -19.56
CA VAL A 97 0.17 31.77 -20.47
C VAL A 97 -0.87 32.05 -21.57
N TRP A 98 -1.92 32.78 -21.21
CA TRP A 98 -2.68 33.60 -22.14
C TRP A 98 -2.12 35.01 -22.05
N GLU A 99 -0.90 35.20 -22.53
CA GLU A 99 -0.58 36.49 -23.13
C GLU A 99 -0.96 36.41 -24.62
N PRO A 100 -2.13 36.90 -25.04
CA PRO A 100 -2.09 37.84 -26.15
C PRO A 100 -1.60 39.17 -25.56
N VAL A 101 -0.34 39.53 -25.82
CA VAL A 101 0.18 40.91 -25.73
C VAL A 101 -0.54 41.85 -26.73
N LEU A 102 -1.80 41.57 -27.13
CA LEU A 102 -2.44 42.18 -28.29
C LEU A 102 -3.91 42.53 -28.10
N ALA A 103 -4.31 42.95 -26.89
CA ALA A 103 -5.59 43.63 -26.72
C ALA A 103 -5.47 44.86 -25.81
N ASP A 104 -4.39 45.63 -25.95
CA ASP A 104 -4.45 47.05 -25.61
C ASP A 104 -4.91 47.85 -26.84
N PRO A 105 -6.19 48.25 -26.94
CA PRO A 105 -6.68 49.09 -28.02
C PRO A 105 -6.12 50.52 -27.98
N SER A 106 -5.27 50.89 -27.01
CA SER A 106 -4.62 52.20 -26.95
C SER A 106 -3.30 52.30 -27.72
N ILE A 107 -2.82 51.22 -28.34
CA ILE A 107 -1.65 51.22 -29.25
C ILE A 107 -2.04 51.39 -30.73
N ILE A 108 -3.34 51.54 -31.03
CA ILE A 108 -3.82 51.92 -32.38
C ILE A 108 -4.58 53.24 -32.29
N ARG A 109 -3.86 54.34 -32.00
CA ARG A 109 -4.25 55.72 -32.35
C ARG A 109 -3.02 56.59 -32.56
#